data_AF-A0A7X8VKN3-F1
#
_entry.id   AF-A0A7X8VKN3-F1
#
_cell.length_a   1.000
_cell.length_b   1.000
_cell.length_c   1.000
_cell.angle_alpha   90.00
_cell.angle_beta   90.00
_cell.angle_gamma   90.00
#
_symmetry.space_group_name_H-M   'P 1'
#
loop_
_entity.id
_entity.type
_entity.pdbx_description
1 polymer ?
#
loop_
_entity_poly.entity_id
_entity_poly.type
_entity_poly.pdbx_seq_one_letter_code
_entity_poly.pdbx_strand_id
1 'polypeptide(L)'
;GVSGSEAEIAPTLKRLVGEAKQRVILASFASNVYRVQAAVDAAVAANRKVAFNGRSMIRNMEIAEKMGYLKAPRGTIVSMDDASKMAPHKVMLITTGTQGEPMAALSRMARREHRQITVRDGDLIILSSSLVPGNEEAVFGVINMLAQIGATVITGRDAKVHTSGHAYSGELLFLYNAARPKNAMPVHGEWRHLRANKELAISTGVQRENVVLAQNGVVVDLVNGHAKVVGQIPVGNLYVDGVTMGDIDADILADRTSLGEGGLISITCVIDNRTARLMESPRVETTGFSEDAKGMMAEVAELAETTMNDLAAEGENDPYRMVQQMRRKLSRFVEQKWKRQPVIMPTVIPMSAETVSINDAEVRASRESL
;
A
#
# COMPACT_ATOMS: atom_id res chain seq x y z
N GLY A 1 -24.28 18.44 -6.07
CA GLY A 1 -25.08 17.31 -5.56
C GLY A 1 -25.04 17.30 -4.04
N VAL A 2 -25.81 16.42 -3.41
CA VAL A 2 -25.86 16.22 -1.94
C VAL A 2 -25.50 14.75 -1.66
N SER A 3 -24.76 14.50 -0.59
CA SER A 3 -24.44 13.15 -0.13
C SER A 3 -25.71 12.37 0.23
N GLY A 4 -25.68 11.04 0.12
CA GLY A 4 -26.82 10.22 0.52
C GLY A 4 -26.90 10.10 2.04
N SER A 5 -28.10 9.96 2.60
CA SER A 5 -28.26 9.71 4.04
C SER A 5 -27.90 8.26 4.41
N GLU A 6 -27.20 8.06 5.53
CA GLU A 6 -27.00 6.71 6.13
C GLU A 6 -28.35 6.03 6.44
N ALA A 7 -29.42 6.80 6.69
CA ALA A 7 -30.76 6.26 6.91
C ALA A 7 -31.32 5.51 5.67
N GLU A 8 -30.86 5.84 4.46
CA GLU A 8 -31.27 5.15 3.21
C GLU A 8 -30.59 3.78 3.06
N ILE A 9 -29.49 3.55 3.76
CA ILE A 9 -28.72 2.30 3.67
C ILE A 9 -29.41 1.20 4.49
N ALA A 10 -29.96 1.53 5.66
CA ALA A 10 -30.56 0.54 6.56
C ALA A 10 -31.72 -0.27 5.91
N PRO A 11 -32.68 0.33 5.18
CA PRO A 11 -33.71 -0.42 4.45
C PRO A 11 -33.12 -1.37 3.39
N THR A 12 -32.08 -0.91 2.69
CA THR A 12 -31.39 -1.70 1.65
C THR A 12 -30.69 -2.90 2.27
N LEU A 13 -29.98 -2.72 3.38
CA LEU A 13 -29.35 -3.82 4.11
C LEU A 13 -30.38 -4.80 4.64
N LYS A 14 -31.49 -4.34 5.23
CA LYS A 14 -32.57 -5.22 5.69
C LYS A 14 -33.13 -6.08 4.57
N ARG A 15 -33.38 -5.50 3.39
CA ARG A 15 -33.85 -6.23 2.22
C ARG A 15 -32.84 -7.29 1.75
N LEU A 16 -31.60 -6.87 1.49
CA LEU A 16 -30.55 -7.77 0.98
C LEU A 16 -30.26 -8.92 1.95
N VAL A 17 -30.16 -8.63 3.25
CA VAL A 17 -29.89 -9.65 4.28
C VAL A 17 -31.09 -10.59 4.47
N GLY A 18 -32.32 -10.09 4.33
CA GLY A 18 -33.54 -10.88 4.41
C GLY A 18 -33.75 -11.80 3.21
N GLU A 19 -33.37 -11.37 2.00
CA GLU A 19 -33.46 -12.16 0.77
C GLU A 19 -32.34 -13.20 0.63
N ALA A 20 -31.24 -13.04 1.37
CA ALA A 20 -30.09 -13.94 1.30
C ALA A 20 -30.44 -15.37 1.74
N LYS A 21 -30.13 -16.35 0.90
CA LYS A 21 -30.39 -17.78 1.17
C LYS A 21 -29.26 -18.48 1.93
N GLN A 22 -28.02 -18.00 1.80
CA GLN A 22 -26.83 -18.56 2.45
C GLN A 22 -26.22 -17.56 3.45
N ARG A 23 -24.91 -17.63 3.70
CA ARG A 23 -24.21 -16.70 4.60
C ARG A 23 -24.18 -15.31 4.00
N VAL A 24 -24.29 -14.31 4.85
CA VAL A 24 -24.04 -12.92 4.47
C VAL A 24 -22.69 -12.49 5.05
N ILE A 25 -21.86 -11.86 4.23
CA ILE A 25 -20.59 -11.26 4.64
C ILE A 25 -20.63 -9.80 4.24
N LEU A 26 -20.71 -8.91 5.21
CA LEU A 26 -20.68 -7.46 5.00
C LEU A 26 -19.30 -6.93 5.34
N ALA A 27 -18.61 -6.37 4.35
CA ALA A 27 -17.36 -5.67 4.54
C ALA A 27 -17.63 -4.17 4.70
N SER A 28 -17.11 -3.55 5.76
CA SER A 28 -17.18 -2.10 5.96
C SER A 28 -15.97 -1.57 6.75
N PHE A 29 -15.82 -0.24 6.76
CA PHE A 29 -14.85 0.40 7.64
C PHE A 29 -15.24 0.20 9.10
N ALA A 30 -14.32 -0.34 9.90
CA ALA A 30 -14.55 -0.61 11.33
C ALA A 30 -14.87 0.65 12.16
N SER A 31 -14.53 1.85 11.66
CA SER A 31 -14.82 3.13 12.30
C SER A 31 -16.26 3.62 12.05
N ASN A 32 -16.98 3.07 11.07
CA ASN A 32 -18.37 3.48 10.80
C ASN A 32 -19.36 2.67 11.65
N VAL A 33 -19.46 3.05 12.92
CA VAL A 33 -20.34 2.39 13.90
C VAL A 33 -21.81 2.42 13.47
N TYR A 34 -22.28 3.52 12.86
CA TYR A 34 -23.67 3.64 12.38
C TYR A 34 -23.99 2.60 11.29
N ARG A 35 -23.08 2.39 10.35
CA ARG A 35 -23.21 1.37 9.30
C ARG A 35 -23.25 -0.04 9.90
N VAL A 36 -22.38 -0.30 10.88
CA VAL A 36 -22.33 -1.59 11.56
C VAL A 36 -23.60 -1.83 12.38
N GLN A 37 -24.13 -0.81 13.07
CA GLN A 37 -25.43 -0.89 13.76
C GLN A 37 -26.54 -1.26 12.78
N ALA A 38 -26.64 -0.59 11.63
CA ALA A 38 -27.64 -0.90 10.60
C ALA A 38 -27.51 -2.34 10.07
N ALA A 39 -26.28 -2.84 9.94
CA ALA A 39 -26.02 -4.24 9.56
C ALA A 39 -26.45 -5.23 10.66
N VAL A 40 -26.18 -4.92 11.94
CA VAL A 40 -26.65 -5.72 13.08
C VAL A 40 -28.17 -5.76 13.13
N ASP A 41 -28.85 -4.61 12.97
CA ASP A 41 -30.31 -4.54 12.95
C ASP A 41 -30.91 -5.36 11.79
N ALA A 42 -30.26 -5.36 10.63
CA ALA A 42 -30.65 -6.20 9.50
C ALA A 42 -30.47 -7.70 9.79
N ALA A 43 -29.38 -8.08 10.45
CA ALA A 43 -29.15 -9.46 10.89
C ALA A 43 -30.22 -9.92 11.90
N VAL A 44 -30.54 -9.08 12.89
CA VAL A 44 -31.59 -9.36 13.89
C VAL A 44 -32.94 -9.55 13.21
N ALA A 45 -33.32 -8.66 12.30
CA ALA A 45 -34.59 -8.75 11.56
C ALA A 45 -34.67 -10.04 10.71
N ALA A 46 -33.54 -10.54 10.20
CA ALA A 46 -33.44 -11.78 9.44
C ALA A 46 -33.20 -13.02 10.32
N ASN A 47 -33.28 -12.92 11.66
CA ASN A 47 -32.99 -14.00 12.61
C ASN A 47 -31.60 -14.63 12.43
N ARG A 48 -30.60 -13.81 12.13
CA ARG A 48 -29.19 -14.19 11.99
C ARG A 48 -28.39 -13.74 13.21
N LYS A 49 -27.43 -14.58 13.60
CA LYS A 49 -26.37 -14.20 14.55
C LYS A 49 -25.28 -13.40 13.83
N VAL A 50 -24.62 -12.53 14.57
CA VAL A 50 -23.55 -11.67 14.04
C VAL A 50 -22.22 -12.11 14.63
N ALA A 51 -21.21 -12.25 13.77
CA ALA A 51 -19.82 -12.38 14.22
C ALA A 51 -18.94 -11.33 13.56
N PHE A 52 -18.22 -10.57 14.39
CA PHE A 52 -17.26 -9.57 13.93
C PHE A 52 -15.95 -10.24 13.54
N ASN A 53 -15.39 -9.83 12.40
CA ASN A 53 -14.13 -10.36 11.90
C ASN A 53 -13.10 -9.24 11.63
N GLY A 54 -11.88 -9.48 12.10
CA GLY A 54 -10.77 -8.55 12.03
C GLY A 54 -10.57 -7.80 13.35
N ARG A 55 -9.30 -7.67 13.76
CA ARG A 55 -8.90 -7.05 15.03
C ARG A 55 -9.48 -5.65 15.23
N SER A 56 -9.45 -4.82 14.19
CA SER A 56 -10.00 -3.46 14.25
C SER A 56 -11.52 -3.42 14.34
N MET A 57 -12.22 -4.35 13.68
CA MET A 57 -13.68 -4.45 13.78
C MET A 57 -14.09 -4.83 15.21
N ILE A 58 -13.49 -5.89 15.75
CA ILE A 58 -13.77 -6.37 17.12
C ILE A 58 -13.51 -5.26 18.14
N ARG A 59 -12.31 -4.67 18.13
CA ARG A 59 -11.93 -3.62 19.08
C ARG A 59 -12.87 -2.41 19.01
N ASN A 60 -13.19 -1.92 17.81
CA ASN A 60 -14.04 -0.74 17.66
C ASN A 60 -15.47 -1.03 18.12
N MET A 61 -16.00 -2.23 17.85
CA MET A 61 -17.35 -2.60 18.25
C MET A 61 -17.47 -2.86 19.76
N GLU A 62 -16.44 -3.40 20.41
CA GLU A 62 -16.38 -3.48 21.88
C GLU A 62 -16.42 -2.10 22.53
N ILE A 63 -15.69 -1.13 21.97
CA ILE A 63 -15.72 0.26 22.46
C ILE A 63 -17.10 0.87 22.21
N ALA A 64 -17.66 0.68 21.02
CA ALA A 64 -18.97 1.20 20.65
C ALA A 64 -20.09 0.64 21.53
N GLU A 65 -20.04 -0.64 21.89
CA GLU A 65 -21.00 -1.28 22.80
C GLU A 65 -20.88 -0.70 24.22
N LYS A 66 -19.65 -0.56 24.75
CA LYS A 66 -19.39 0.08 26.06
C LYS A 66 -19.88 1.52 26.12
N MET A 67 -19.78 2.26 25.02
CA MET A 67 -20.25 3.65 24.91
C MET A 67 -21.74 3.76 24.56
N GLY A 68 -22.43 2.65 24.30
CA GLY A 68 -23.85 2.61 23.96
C GLY A 68 -24.19 3.05 22.53
N TYR A 69 -23.20 3.18 21.64
CA TYR A 69 -23.39 3.44 20.21
C TYR A 69 -23.76 2.20 19.41
N LEU A 70 -23.32 1.02 19.88
CA LEU A 70 -23.73 -0.27 19.34
C LEU A 70 -24.70 -0.94 20.33
N LYS A 71 -25.85 -1.37 19.84
CA LYS A 71 -26.89 -2.06 20.63
C LYS A 71 -27.33 -3.30 19.88
N ALA A 72 -27.37 -4.43 20.58
CA ALA A 72 -27.87 -5.68 20.04
C ALA A 72 -28.66 -6.44 21.12
N PRO A 73 -29.75 -7.15 20.78
CA PRO A 73 -30.39 -8.07 21.70
C PRO A 73 -29.40 -9.13 22.22
N ARG A 74 -29.57 -9.56 23.48
CA ARG A 74 -28.66 -10.52 24.12
C ARG A 74 -28.52 -11.79 23.28
N GLY A 75 -27.28 -12.22 23.08
CA GLY A 75 -26.94 -13.41 22.31
C GLY A 75 -27.05 -13.24 20.80
N THR A 76 -27.24 -12.02 20.28
CA THR A 76 -27.13 -11.73 18.83
C THR A 76 -25.69 -11.84 18.35
N ILE A 77 -24.77 -11.23 19.08
CA ILE A 77 -23.34 -11.25 18.79
C ILE A 77 -22.75 -12.54 19.35
N VAL A 78 -22.03 -13.29 18.53
CA VAL A 78 -21.39 -14.57 18.88
C VAL A 78 -19.92 -14.56 18.49
N SER A 79 -19.13 -15.47 19.06
CA SER A 79 -17.73 -15.64 18.68
C SER A 79 -17.60 -16.16 17.25
N MET A 80 -16.43 -15.95 16.63
CA MET A 80 -16.15 -16.50 15.30
C MET A 80 -16.13 -18.03 15.31
N ASP A 81 -15.69 -18.64 16.41
CA ASP A 81 -15.69 -20.09 16.59
C ASP A 81 -17.11 -20.65 16.61
N ASP A 82 -18.02 -20.02 17.33
CA ASP A 82 -19.43 -20.42 17.36
C ASP A 82 -20.07 -20.24 15.98
N ALA A 83 -19.84 -19.07 15.36
CA ALA A 83 -20.35 -18.77 14.03
C ALA A 83 -19.91 -19.78 12.96
N SER A 84 -18.68 -20.32 13.06
CA SER A 84 -18.15 -21.32 12.13
C SER A 84 -18.89 -22.67 12.19
N LYS A 85 -19.50 -22.99 13.33
CA LYS A 85 -20.23 -24.25 13.58
C LYS A 85 -21.72 -24.15 13.25
N MET A 86 -22.23 -22.93 13.09
CA MET A 86 -23.63 -22.68 12.78
C MET A 86 -23.94 -22.90 11.29
N ALA A 87 -25.22 -23.15 11.00
CA ALA A 87 -25.68 -23.21 9.61
C ALA A 87 -25.44 -21.86 8.89
N PRO A 88 -24.93 -21.85 7.64
CA PRO A 88 -24.54 -20.61 6.94
C PRO A 88 -25.63 -19.54 6.91
N HIS A 89 -26.88 -19.92 6.64
CA HIS A 89 -28.04 -19.02 6.58
C HIS A 89 -28.46 -18.42 7.94
N LYS A 90 -27.90 -18.90 9.06
CA LYS A 90 -28.14 -18.36 10.41
C LYS A 90 -27.08 -17.35 10.84
N VAL A 91 -26.08 -17.08 10.01
CA VAL A 91 -24.93 -16.23 10.37
C VAL A 91 -24.78 -15.08 9.38
N MET A 92 -24.44 -13.92 9.92
CA MET A 92 -23.90 -12.78 9.19
C MET A 92 -22.52 -12.45 9.76
N LEU A 93 -21.53 -12.31 8.88
CA LEU A 93 -20.20 -11.85 9.24
C LEU A 93 -20.08 -10.37 8.91
N ILE A 94 -19.55 -9.58 9.85
CA ILE A 94 -19.21 -8.17 9.61
C ILE A 94 -17.69 -8.04 9.70
N THR A 95 -17.06 -7.68 8.59
CA THR A 95 -15.61 -7.83 8.40
C THR A 95 -14.93 -6.55 7.93
N THR A 96 -13.62 -6.45 8.18
CA THR A 96 -12.71 -5.54 7.47
C THR A 96 -12.34 -6.07 6.07
N GLY A 97 -11.65 -5.26 5.27
CA GLY A 97 -11.09 -5.68 3.97
C GLY A 97 -11.81 -5.10 2.77
N THR A 98 -12.40 -3.93 2.93
CA THR A 98 -13.15 -3.23 1.88
C THR A 98 -12.27 -2.71 0.73
N GLN A 99 -10.96 -2.57 0.94
CA GLN A 99 -10.03 -1.97 -0.01
C GLN A 99 -9.08 -3.01 -0.64
N GLY A 100 -9.42 -4.31 -0.53
CA GLY A 100 -8.60 -5.38 -1.11
C GLY A 100 -7.28 -5.61 -0.37
N GLU A 101 -7.14 -5.13 0.87
CA GLU A 101 -5.90 -5.25 1.64
C GLU A 101 -5.54 -6.75 1.77
N PRO A 102 -4.35 -7.21 1.33
CA PRO A 102 -4.07 -8.65 1.17
C PRO A 102 -4.29 -9.47 2.45
N MET A 103 -3.93 -8.90 3.60
CA MET A 103 -4.02 -9.55 4.90
C MET A 103 -5.38 -9.37 5.60
N ALA A 104 -6.29 -8.58 5.03
CA ALA A 104 -7.61 -8.40 5.62
C ALA A 104 -8.46 -9.67 5.50
N ALA A 105 -9.42 -9.80 6.41
CA ALA A 105 -10.24 -11.00 6.52
C ALA A 105 -10.99 -11.35 5.22
N LEU A 106 -11.58 -10.36 4.52
CA LEU A 106 -12.27 -10.61 3.26
C LEU A 106 -11.32 -11.12 2.16
N SER A 107 -10.15 -10.51 1.98
CA SER A 107 -9.15 -10.92 0.98
C SER A 107 -8.64 -12.33 1.23
N ARG A 108 -8.43 -12.70 2.52
CA ARG A 108 -8.07 -14.07 2.91
C ARG A 108 -9.20 -15.07 2.66
N MET A 109 -10.45 -14.66 2.83
CA MET A 109 -11.61 -15.49 2.48
C MET A 109 -11.70 -15.74 0.97
N ALA A 110 -11.47 -14.70 0.16
CA ALA A 110 -11.47 -14.80 -1.29
C ALA A 110 -10.40 -15.77 -1.81
N ARG A 111 -9.22 -15.80 -1.18
CA ARG A 111 -8.13 -16.76 -1.47
C ARG A 111 -8.28 -18.12 -0.78
N ARG A 112 -9.38 -18.37 -0.05
CA ARG A 112 -9.63 -19.59 0.75
C ARG A 112 -8.58 -19.89 1.84
N GLU A 113 -7.88 -18.85 2.31
CA GLU A 113 -6.85 -18.94 3.36
C GLU A 113 -7.39 -18.58 4.75
N HIS A 114 -8.65 -18.16 4.85
CA HIS A 114 -9.25 -17.78 6.11
C HIS A 114 -9.53 -19.03 6.97
N ARG A 115 -8.94 -19.09 8.18
CA ARG A 115 -8.86 -20.32 9.01
C ARG A 115 -10.21 -20.95 9.35
N GLN A 116 -11.22 -20.13 9.65
CA GLN A 116 -12.51 -20.61 10.19
C GLN A 116 -13.67 -20.53 9.19
N ILE A 117 -13.51 -19.78 8.10
CA ILE A 117 -14.62 -19.44 7.20
C ILE A 117 -14.18 -19.68 5.77
N THR A 118 -14.94 -20.52 5.08
CA THR A 118 -14.81 -20.73 3.64
C THR A 118 -16.04 -20.15 2.96
N VAL A 119 -15.82 -19.27 1.99
CA VAL A 119 -16.87 -18.75 1.10
C VAL A 119 -17.34 -19.87 0.18
N ARG A 120 -18.65 -19.95 -0.02
CA ARG A 120 -19.28 -20.99 -0.84
C ARG A 120 -20.17 -20.35 -1.90
N ASP A 121 -20.52 -21.17 -2.89
CA ASP A 121 -21.55 -20.82 -3.88
C ASP A 121 -22.84 -20.37 -3.18
N GLY A 122 -23.43 -19.28 -3.69
CA GLY A 122 -24.65 -18.67 -3.15
C GLY A 122 -24.47 -17.79 -1.90
N ASP A 123 -23.27 -17.68 -1.32
CA ASP A 123 -22.99 -16.69 -0.27
C ASP A 123 -23.17 -15.27 -0.82
N LEU A 124 -23.68 -14.36 0.02
CA LEU A 124 -23.86 -12.95 -0.33
C LEU A 124 -22.75 -12.11 0.31
N ILE A 125 -21.99 -11.40 -0.51
CA ILE A 125 -20.96 -10.46 -0.07
C ILE A 125 -21.44 -9.03 -0.33
N ILE A 126 -21.46 -8.19 0.70
CA ILE A 126 -21.84 -6.78 0.60
C ILE A 126 -20.61 -5.93 0.87
N LEU A 127 -20.13 -5.20 -0.15
CA LEU A 127 -19.06 -4.23 -0.01
C LEU A 127 -19.66 -2.86 0.31
N SER A 128 -19.79 -2.57 1.61
CA SER A 128 -20.36 -1.34 2.14
C SER A 128 -19.29 -0.26 2.28
N SER A 129 -18.70 0.13 1.15
CA SER A 129 -17.66 1.15 1.02
C SER A 129 -17.56 1.66 -0.42
N SER A 130 -16.98 2.84 -0.60
CA SER A 130 -16.46 3.28 -1.89
C SER A 130 -15.06 2.67 -2.13
N LEU A 131 -14.66 2.61 -3.39
CA LEU A 131 -13.24 2.42 -3.72
C LEU A 131 -12.48 3.70 -3.36
N VAL A 132 -11.37 3.54 -2.63
CA VAL A 132 -10.40 4.61 -2.43
C VAL A 132 -9.45 4.62 -3.64
N PRO A 133 -9.19 5.78 -4.27
CA PRO A 133 -8.28 5.86 -5.41
C PRO A 133 -6.91 5.22 -5.12
N GLY A 134 -6.45 4.37 -6.04
CA GLY A 134 -5.22 3.58 -5.92
C GLY A 134 -5.45 2.13 -5.48
N ASN A 135 -6.64 1.77 -5.00
CA ASN A 135 -6.96 0.41 -4.55
C ASN A 135 -7.85 -0.36 -5.54
N GLU A 136 -8.11 0.18 -6.73
CA GLU A 136 -9.05 -0.39 -7.70
C GLU A 136 -8.69 -1.84 -8.05
N GLU A 137 -7.43 -2.08 -8.44
CA GLU A 137 -6.96 -3.41 -8.85
C GLU A 137 -7.12 -4.44 -7.72
N ALA A 138 -6.70 -4.10 -6.50
CA ALA A 138 -6.81 -4.97 -5.34
C ALA A 138 -8.28 -5.33 -5.02
N VAL A 139 -9.18 -4.32 -5.06
CA VAL A 139 -10.61 -4.53 -4.83
C VAL A 139 -11.22 -5.40 -5.92
N PHE A 140 -10.97 -5.10 -7.20
CA PHE A 140 -11.50 -5.90 -8.31
C PHE A 140 -10.95 -7.32 -8.31
N GLY A 141 -9.68 -7.52 -7.93
CA GLY A 141 -9.11 -8.86 -7.74
C GLY A 141 -9.88 -9.67 -6.70
N VAL A 142 -10.20 -9.07 -5.54
CA VAL A 142 -11.02 -9.71 -4.50
C VAL A 142 -12.44 -10.02 -5.00
N ILE A 143 -13.08 -9.07 -5.69
CA ILE A 143 -14.42 -9.28 -6.28
C ILE A 143 -14.40 -10.46 -7.26
N ASN A 144 -13.42 -10.51 -8.15
CA ASN A 144 -13.30 -11.57 -9.15
C ASN A 144 -13.09 -12.95 -8.52
N MET A 145 -12.22 -13.05 -7.50
CA MET A 145 -12.03 -14.31 -6.77
C MET A 145 -13.31 -14.78 -6.06
N LEU A 146 -14.05 -13.86 -5.44
CA LEU A 146 -15.33 -14.20 -4.78
C LEU A 146 -16.40 -14.62 -5.80
N ALA A 147 -16.50 -13.90 -6.92
CA ALA A 147 -17.40 -14.25 -8.01
C ALA A 147 -17.05 -15.61 -8.63
N GLN A 148 -15.77 -15.93 -8.80
CA GLN A 148 -15.30 -17.22 -9.30
C GLN A 148 -15.69 -18.39 -8.38
N ILE A 149 -15.85 -18.16 -7.08
CA ILE A 149 -16.35 -19.17 -6.12
C ILE A 149 -17.86 -19.41 -6.27
N GLY A 150 -18.60 -18.50 -6.92
CA GLY A 150 -20.06 -18.51 -7.02
C GLY A 150 -20.75 -17.63 -5.97
N ALA A 151 -20.01 -16.78 -5.26
CA ALA A 151 -20.60 -15.81 -4.35
C ALA A 151 -21.19 -14.63 -5.12
N THR A 152 -22.34 -14.12 -4.66
CA THR A 152 -22.93 -12.88 -5.19
C THR A 152 -22.30 -11.70 -4.48
N VAL A 153 -21.69 -10.78 -5.24
CA VAL A 153 -21.05 -9.57 -4.68
C VAL A 153 -21.89 -8.34 -5.01
N ILE A 154 -22.29 -7.59 -3.99
CA ILE A 154 -23.04 -6.33 -4.11
C ILE A 154 -22.17 -5.17 -3.66
N THR A 155 -22.04 -4.17 -4.52
CA THR A 155 -21.26 -2.95 -4.26
C THR A 155 -22.17 -1.72 -4.19
N GLY A 156 -21.60 -0.56 -3.83
CA GLY A 156 -22.29 0.73 -3.88
C GLY A 156 -22.77 1.15 -5.27
N ARG A 157 -22.31 0.48 -6.35
CA ARG A 157 -22.82 0.71 -7.71
C ARG A 157 -24.12 -0.06 -7.99
N ASP A 158 -24.30 -1.21 -7.34
CA ASP A 158 -25.42 -2.13 -7.58
C ASP A 158 -26.62 -1.81 -6.70
N ALA A 159 -26.35 -1.38 -5.46
CA ALA A 159 -27.38 -1.03 -4.49
C ALA A 159 -26.90 0.07 -3.54
N LYS A 160 -27.84 0.73 -2.87
CA LYS A 160 -27.55 1.77 -1.86
C LYS A 160 -27.02 1.15 -0.56
N VAL A 161 -25.81 0.61 -0.62
CA VAL A 161 -25.10 -0.02 0.52
C VAL A 161 -23.98 0.84 1.06
N HIS A 162 -23.73 2.01 0.46
CA HIS A 162 -22.70 2.95 0.85
C HIS A 162 -23.15 4.38 0.58
N THR A 163 -22.64 5.31 1.39
CA THR A 163 -22.68 6.74 1.13
C THR A 163 -21.41 7.38 1.70
N SER A 164 -21.01 8.50 1.10
CA SER A 164 -19.82 9.26 1.50
C SER A 164 -19.97 9.81 2.92
N GLY A 165 -18.88 9.78 3.70
CA GLY A 165 -18.81 10.51 4.97
C GLY A 165 -18.48 12.00 4.80
N HIS A 166 -18.21 12.45 3.58
CA HIS A 166 -17.86 13.83 3.25
C HIS A 166 -18.97 14.52 2.46
N ALA A 167 -19.20 15.79 2.78
CA ALA A 167 -20.18 16.68 2.14
C ALA A 167 -19.87 16.89 0.65
N TYR A 168 -20.93 16.86 -0.17
CA TYR A 168 -20.84 17.22 -1.59
C TYR A 168 -21.10 18.71 -1.78
N SER A 169 -20.96 19.21 -3.02
CA SER A 169 -21.05 20.65 -3.32
C SER A 169 -22.30 21.33 -2.77
N GLY A 170 -23.46 20.67 -2.77
CA GLY A 170 -24.71 21.22 -2.25
C GLY A 170 -24.68 21.43 -0.73
N GLU A 171 -24.11 20.50 0.02
CA GLU A 171 -23.97 20.62 1.48
C GLU A 171 -22.89 21.64 1.86
N LEU A 172 -21.81 21.73 1.08
CA LEU A 172 -20.80 22.77 1.25
C LEU A 172 -21.38 24.17 0.98
N LEU A 173 -22.20 24.32 -0.07
CA LEU A 173 -22.92 25.57 -0.33
C LEU A 173 -23.90 25.91 0.79
N PHE A 174 -24.61 24.92 1.33
CA PHE A 174 -25.48 25.12 2.50
C PHE A 174 -24.67 25.62 3.70
N LEU A 175 -23.54 25.00 4.00
CA LEU A 175 -22.64 25.41 5.08
C LEU A 175 -22.17 26.86 4.90
N TYR A 176 -21.70 27.24 3.71
CA TYR A 176 -21.23 28.60 3.46
C TYR A 176 -22.35 29.64 3.56
N ASN A 177 -23.55 29.34 3.04
CA ASN A 177 -24.70 30.25 3.15
C ASN A 177 -25.22 30.40 4.59
N ALA A 178 -25.10 29.35 5.41
CA ALA A 178 -25.47 29.36 6.82
C ALA A 178 -24.44 30.11 7.68
N ALA A 179 -23.15 29.83 7.48
CA ALA A 179 -22.07 30.43 8.26
C ALA A 179 -21.77 31.88 7.83
N ARG A 180 -22.04 32.24 6.56
CA ARG A 180 -21.75 33.55 5.95
C ARG A 180 -20.36 34.10 6.31
N PRO A 181 -19.29 33.32 6.05
CA PRO A 181 -17.98 33.67 6.57
C PRO A 181 -17.40 34.88 5.82
N LYS A 182 -16.66 35.74 6.54
CA LYS A 182 -15.92 36.86 5.92
C LYS A 182 -14.71 36.38 5.11
N ASN A 183 -14.08 35.29 5.55
CA ASN A 183 -12.95 34.63 4.91
C ASN A 183 -13.20 33.12 4.85
N ALA A 184 -12.68 32.45 3.82
CA ALA A 184 -12.75 30.99 3.72
C ALA A 184 -11.36 30.42 3.43
N MET A 185 -11.03 29.30 4.08
CA MET A 185 -9.84 28.52 3.76
C MET A 185 -10.25 27.06 3.56
N PRO A 186 -10.40 26.59 2.31
CA PRO A 186 -10.64 25.19 2.04
C PRO A 186 -9.50 24.32 2.59
N VAL A 187 -9.86 23.23 3.28
CA VAL A 187 -8.94 22.23 3.83
C VAL A 187 -9.39 20.81 3.47
N HIS A 188 -8.57 19.81 3.80
CA HIS A 188 -8.87 18.37 3.65
C HIS A 188 -9.21 17.96 2.20
N GLY A 189 -8.23 18.11 1.29
CA GLY A 189 -8.32 17.58 -0.08
C GLY A 189 -7.09 17.93 -0.92
N GLU A 190 -6.89 17.21 -2.02
CA GLU A 190 -5.90 17.55 -3.04
C GLU A 190 -6.19 18.91 -3.72
N TRP A 191 -5.24 19.44 -4.48
CA TRP A 191 -5.32 20.81 -4.99
C TRP A 191 -6.58 21.09 -5.82
N ARG A 192 -7.01 20.11 -6.63
CA ARG A 192 -8.25 20.17 -7.41
C ARG A 192 -9.50 20.34 -6.53
N HIS A 193 -9.54 19.69 -5.37
CA HIS A 193 -10.66 19.78 -4.43
C HIS A 193 -10.70 21.14 -3.74
N LEU A 194 -9.54 21.62 -3.26
CA LEU A 194 -9.48 22.91 -2.57
C LEU A 194 -9.82 24.06 -3.51
N ARG A 195 -9.37 24.00 -4.78
CA ARG A 195 -9.77 24.98 -5.82
C ARG A 195 -11.26 24.93 -6.10
N ALA A 196 -11.85 23.74 -6.26
CA ALA A 196 -13.29 23.61 -6.46
C ALA A 196 -14.08 24.16 -5.26
N ASN A 197 -13.65 23.85 -4.03
CA ASN A 197 -14.29 24.34 -2.82
C ASN A 197 -14.13 25.86 -2.64
N LYS A 198 -13.00 26.45 -3.06
CA LYS A 198 -12.84 27.90 -3.16
C LYS A 198 -13.91 28.53 -4.04
N GLU A 199 -14.17 27.98 -5.22
CA GLU A 199 -15.20 28.52 -6.11
C GLU A 199 -16.61 28.36 -5.52
N LEU A 200 -16.87 27.33 -4.71
CA LEU A 200 -18.11 27.22 -3.93
C LEU A 200 -18.24 28.32 -2.87
N ALA A 201 -17.16 28.64 -2.14
CA ALA A 201 -17.20 29.74 -1.18
C ALA A 201 -17.51 31.07 -1.88
N ILE A 202 -16.85 31.34 -3.01
CA ILE A 202 -17.04 32.58 -3.78
C ILE A 202 -18.48 32.71 -4.29
N SER A 203 -19.07 31.63 -4.79
CA SER A 203 -20.44 31.65 -5.32
C SER A 203 -21.50 31.95 -4.25
N THR A 204 -21.16 31.85 -2.96
CA THR A 204 -22.03 32.22 -1.82
C THR A 204 -21.78 33.64 -1.30
N GLY A 205 -20.92 34.42 -1.95
CA GLY A 205 -20.68 35.83 -1.63
C GLY A 205 -19.39 36.12 -0.84
N VAL A 206 -18.56 35.11 -0.57
CA VAL A 206 -17.21 35.36 -0.01
C VAL A 206 -16.35 36.01 -1.09
N GLN A 207 -15.76 37.16 -0.79
CA GLN A 207 -14.88 37.85 -1.74
C GLN A 207 -13.68 36.96 -2.13
N ARG A 208 -13.30 36.95 -3.41
CA ARG A 208 -12.29 36.03 -3.97
C ARG A 208 -10.93 36.16 -3.30
N GLU A 209 -10.59 37.38 -2.91
CA GLU A 209 -9.42 37.81 -2.17
C GLU A 209 -9.41 37.32 -0.71
N ASN A 210 -10.59 37.09 -0.13
CA ASN A 210 -10.75 36.55 1.23
C ASN A 210 -10.83 35.02 1.26
N VAL A 211 -10.64 34.35 0.10
CA VAL A 211 -10.54 32.89 0.03
C VAL A 211 -9.09 32.45 -0.14
N VAL A 212 -8.50 32.00 0.96
CA VAL A 212 -7.10 31.59 1.05
C VAL A 212 -6.95 30.12 0.66
N LEU A 213 -6.04 29.87 -0.27
CA LEU A 213 -5.61 28.52 -0.61
C LEU A 213 -4.22 28.31 -0.01
N ALA A 214 -4.10 27.36 0.91
CA ALA A 214 -2.88 27.09 1.65
C ALA A 214 -2.43 25.65 1.42
N GLN A 215 -1.13 25.47 1.15
CA GLN A 215 -0.47 24.16 1.23
C GLN A 215 -0.04 23.89 2.67
N ASN A 216 0.33 22.64 2.98
CA ASN A 216 0.93 22.33 4.28
C ASN A 216 2.14 23.24 4.53
N GLY A 217 2.20 23.81 5.75
CA GLY A 217 3.27 24.73 6.16
C GLY A 217 3.05 26.19 5.79
N VAL A 218 2.06 26.53 4.95
CA VAL A 218 1.71 27.93 4.70
C VAL A 218 1.10 28.56 5.96
N VAL A 219 1.61 29.72 6.36
CA VAL A 219 1.15 30.47 7.53
C VAL A 219 0.14 31.54 7.07
N VAL A 220 -1.05 31.51 7.67
CA VAL A 220 -2.14 32.43 7.36
C VAL A 220 -2.50 33.21 8.61
N ASP A 221 -2.28 34.52 8.57
CA ASP A 221 -2.70 35.43 9.63
C ASP A 221 -4.16 35.81 9.44
N LEU A 222 -4.91 35.87 10.55
CA LEU A 222 -6.23 36.46 10.59
C LEU A 222 -6.19 37.69 11.51
N VAL A 223 -5.98 38.87 10.92
CA VAL A 223 -5.84 40.13 11.66
C VAL A 223 -6.99 41.06 11.29
N ASN A 224 -7.68 41.60 12.29
CA ASN A 224 -8.84 42.49 12.10
C ASN A 224 -9.91 41.93 11.14
N GLY A 225 -10.07 40.61 11.11
CA GLY A 225 -11.05 39.94 10.24
C GLY A 225 -10.61 39.78 8.78
N HIS A 226 -9.34 39.98 8.45
CA HIS A 226 -8.77 39.73 7.13
C HIS A 226 -7.76 38.57 7.18
N ALA A 227 -8.00 37.54 6.37
CA ALA A 227 -7.09 36.41 6.23
C ALA A 227 -6.04 36.72 5.16
N LYS A 228 -4.75 36.59 5.50
CA LYS A 228 -3.65 36.81 4.55
C LYS A 228 -2.55 35.77 4.75
N VAL A 229 -2.02 35.27 3.64
CA VAL A 229 -0.79 34.47 3.67
C VAL A 229 0.38 35.39 4.03
N VAL A 230 1.09 35.06 5.12
CA VAL A 230 2.20 35.89 5.64
C VAL A 230 3.55 35.20 5.58
N GLY A 231 3.57 33.90 5.33
CA GLY A 231 4.81 33.16 5.19
C GLY A 231 4.58 31.67 5.00
N GLN A 232 5.67 30.93 5.09
CA GLN A 232 5.69 29.48 5.01
C GLN A 232 6.77 28.95 5.95
N ILE A 233 6.43 27.91 6.70
CA ILE A 233 7.38 27.15 7.50
C ILE A 233 7.74 25.86 6.78
N PRO A 234 9.00 25.40 6.88
CA PRO A 234 9.39 24.13 6.31
C PRO A 234 8.63 23.01 7.02
N VAL A 235 7.88 22.24 6.26
CA VAL A 235 7.21 21.03 6.70
C VAL A 235 7.50 19.93 5.70
N GLY A 236 7.59 18.70 6.19
CA GLY A 236 7.87 17.53 5.37
C GLY A 236 7.01 16.35 5.78
N ASN A 237 7.21 15.24 5.09
CA ASN A 237 6.62 13.97 5.46
C ASN A 237 7.53 13.25 6.44
N LEU A 238 6.95 12.64 7.46
CA LEU A 238 7.64 11.71 8.34
C LEU A 238 7.22 10.30 7.96
N TYR A 239 8.13 9.52 7.39
CA TYR A 239 7.87 8.13 7.04
C TYR A 239 8.08 7.22 8.25
N VAL A 240 7.28 6.15 8.33
CA VAL A 240 7.37 5.13 9.38
C VAL A 240 7.45 3.78 8.70
N ASP A 241 8.50 3.01 9.01
CA ASP A 241 8.71 1.65 8.48
C ASP A 241 9.12 0.72 9.61
N GLY A 242 8.27 -0.26 9.86
CA GLY A 242 8.37 -1.16 11.02
C GLY A 242 8.33 -0.39 12.34
N VAL A 243 9.44 -0.45 13.07
CA VAL A 243 9.62 0.22 14.38
C VAL A 243 10.36 1.56 14.26
N THR A 244 10.87 1.89 13.08
CA THR A 244 11.69 3.07 12.86
C THR A 244 10.81 4.21 12.36
N MET A 245 10.92 5.37 13.02
CA MET A 245 10.20 6.58 12.67
C MET A 245 11.19 7.62 12.19
N GLY A 246 11.01 8.15 10.98
CA GLY A 246 11.76 9.30 10.48
C GLY A 246 13.06 9.01 9.73
N ASP A 247 13.54 7.77 9.68
CA ASP A 247 14.84 7.46 9.07
C ASP A 247 14.74 7.00 7.59
N ILE A 248 13.58 7.14 6.95
CA ILE A 248 13.51 6.90 5.50
C ILE A 248 13.61 8.22 4.77
N ASP A 249 14.82 8.50 4.31
CA ASP A 249 15.07 9.60 3.39
C ASP A 249 14.43 9.34 2.01
N ALA A 250 14.15 10.42 1.30
CA ALA A 250 13.62 10.36 -0.08
C ALA A 250 14.54 9.54 -1.00
N ASP A 251 15.86 9.55 -0.76
CA ASP A 251 16.84 8.78 -1.51
C ASP A 251 16.65 7.27 -1.32
N ILE A 252 16.34 6.82 -0.10
CA ILE A 252 16.06 5.40 0.19
C ILE A 252 14.78 4.96 -0.54
N LEU A 253 13.77 5.82 -0.61
CA LEU A 253 12.56 5.52 -1.39
C LEU A 253 12.87 5.43 -2.89
N ALA A 254 13.69 6.34 -3.42
CA ALA A 254 14.11 6.31 -4.82
C ALA A 254 14.91 5.04 -5.16
N ASP A 255 15.80 4.61 -4.26
CA ASP A 255 16.54 3.34 -4.39
C ASP A 255 15.59 2.15 -4.41
N ARG A 256 14.61 2.10 -3.48
CA ARG A 256 13.59 1.04 -3.44
C ARG A 256 12.76 1.01 -4.74
N THR A 257 12.37 2.17 -5.27
CA THR A 257 11.64 2.26 -6.54
C THR A 257 12.49 1.73 -7.70
N SER A 258 13.75 2.16 -7.80
CA SER A 258 14.67 1.72 -8.86
C SER A 258 14.90 0.20 -8.82
N LEU A 259 15.07 -0.36 -7.62
CA LEU A 259 15.19 -1.81 -7.43
C LEU A 259 13.90 -2.56 -7.78
N GLY A 260 12.73 -2.01 -7.44
CA GLY A 260 11.43 -2.62 -7.71
C GLY A 260 11.04 -2.61 -9.19
N GLU A 261 11.41 -1.56 -9.93
CA GLU A 261 11.10 -1.42 -11.36
C GLU A 261 12.13 -2.09 -12.26
N GLY A 262 13.42 -1.86 -11.98
CA GLY A 262 14.52 -2.25 -12.86
C GLY A 262 15.23 -3.54 -12.46
N GLY A 263 15.09 -3.98 -11.21
CA GLY A 263 15.90 -5.05 -10.62
C GLY A 263 17.34 -4.59 -10.29
N LEU A 264 18.17 -5.56 -9.91
CA LEU A 264 19.57 -5.36 -9.50
C LEU A 264 20.49 -6.26 -10.33
N ILE A 265 21.62 -5.70 -10.76
CA ILE A 265 22.77 -6.44 -11.29
C ILE A 265 23.98 -6.14 -10.41
N SER A 266 24.47 -7.15 -9.70
CA SER A 266 25.70 -7.10 -8.92
C SER A 266 26.85 -7.66 -9.75
N ILE A 267 27.96 -6.92 -9.84
CA ILE A 267 29.18 -7.36 -10.52
C ILE A 267 30.34 -7.32 -9.54
N THR A 268 31.06 -8.42 -9.39
CA THR A 268 32.26 -8.49 -8.55
C THR A 268 33.47 -8.78 -9.42
N CYS A 269 34.47 -7.92 -9.33
CA CYS A 269 35.74 -8.04 -10.02
C CYS A 269 36.86 -8.12 -8.99
N VAL A 270 37.68 -9.17 -9.05
CA VAL A 270 38.88 -9.30 -8.21
C VAL A 270 40.09 -8.91 -9.04
N ILE A 271 40.86 -7.91 -8.58
CA ILE A 271 42.05 -7.42 -9.26
C ILE A 271 43.29 -7.63 -8.42
N ASP A 272 44.42 -7.83 -9.09
CA ASP A 272 45.73 -7.77 -8.46
C ASP A 272 46.09 -6.31 -8.18
N ASN A 273 46.40 -5.99 -6.92
CA ASN A 273 46.64 -4.62 -6.47
C ASN A 273 47.89 -3.96 -7.10
N ARG A 274 48.82 -4.74 -7.67
CA ARG A 274 50.06 -4.23 -8.27
C ARG A 274 49.89 -3.94 -9.75
N THR A 275 49.15 -4.79 -10.44
CA THR A 275 48.99 -4.76 -11.90
C THR A 275 47.64 -4.23 -12.36
N ALA A 276 46.69 -4.05 -11.44
CA ALA A 276 45.29 -3.70 -11.68
C ALA A 276 44.55 -4.67 -12.62
N ARG A 277 45.15 -5.82 -12.96
CA ARG A 277 44.56 -6.83 -13.84
C ARG A 277 43.59 -7.71 -13.07
N LEU A 278 42.55 -8.14 -13.77
CA LEU A 278 41.63 -9.16 -13.26
C LEU A 278 42.39 -10.45 -12.95
N MET A 279 42.15 -10.99 -11.74
CA MET A 279 42.68 -12.28 -11.32
C MET A 279 41.77 -13.43 -11.79
N GLU A 280 40.48 -13.15 -11.93
CA GLU A 280 39.45 -14.08 -12.39
C GLU A 280 38.37 -13.33 -13.18
N SER A 281 37.55 -14.08 -13.94
CA SER A 281 36.43 -13.50 -14.68
C SER A 281 35.43 -12.84 -13.73
N PRO A 282 34.86 -11.67 -14.10
CA PRO A 282 33.86 -10.99 -13.28
C PRO A 282 32.67 -11.89 -12.94
N ARG A 283 32.30 -11.94 -11.67
CA ARG A 283 31.09 -12.64 -11.22
C ARG A 283 29.90 -11.69 -11.33
N VAL A 284 28.91 -12.07 -12.12
CA VAL A 284 27.67 -11.31 -12.28
C VAL A 284 26.52 -12.06 -11.63
N GLU A 285 25.72 -11.36 -10.84
CA GLU A 285 24.50 -11.88 -10.22
C GLU A 285 23.35 -10.91 -10.47
N THR A 286 22.13 -11.44 -10.63
CA THR A 286 20.95 -10.62 -10.91
C THR A 286 19.81 -10.96 -9.96
N THR A 287 19.02 -9.96 -9.58
CA THR A 287 17.81 -10.12 -8.77
C THR A 287 16.70 -9.28 -9.39
N GLY A 288 15.50 -9.85 -9.56
CA GLY A 288 14.40 -9.15 -10.23
C GLY A 288 14.46 -9.16 -11.77
N PHE A 289 15.27 -10.04 -12.35
CA PHE A 289 15.36 -10.29 -13.80
C PHE A 289 14.68 -11.61 -14.18
N SER A 290 14.08 -11.68 -15.39
CA SER A 290 13.41 -12.87 -15.92
C SER A 290 14.41 -13.98 -16.33
N GLU A 291 13.91 -15.15 -16.74
CA GLU A 291 14.72 -16.34 -17.08
C GLU A 291 15.80 -16.11 -18.17
N ASP A 292 15.71 -15.04 -18.96
CA ASP A 292 16.75 -14.56 -19.89
C ASP A 292 18.04 -14.07 -19.20
N ALA A 293 18.05 -14.02 -17.86
CA ALA A 293 19.18 -13.56 -17.06
C ALA A 293 20.48 -14.32 -17.38
N LYS A 294 20.44 -15.62 -17.69
CA LYS A 294 21.66 -16.41 -17.95
C LYS A 294 22.45 -15.92 -19.17
N GLY A 295 21.76 -15.60 -20.26
CA GLY A 295 22.41 -15.06 -21.47
C GLY A 295 22.90 -13.63 -21.25
N MET A 296 22.06 -12.81 -20.60
CA MET A 296 22.43 -11.43 -20.23
C MET A 296 23.66 -11.39 -19.31
N MET A 297 23.75 -12.29 -18.33
CA MET A 297 24.85 -12.34 -17.36
C MET A 297 26.20 -12.60 -18.04
N ALA A 298 26.25 -13.50 -19.02
CA ALA A 298 27.47 -13.80 -19.75
C ALA A 298 27.97 -12.58 -20.53
N GLU A 299 27.08 -11.87 -21.22
CA GLU A 299 27.44 -10.67 -21.97
C GLU A 299 27.83 -9.48 -21.07
N VAL A 300 27.14 -9.33 -19.93
CA VAL A 300 27.50 -8.33 -18.92
C VAL A 300 28.88 -8.64 -18.32
N ALA A 301 29.18 -9.92 -18.08
CA ALA A 301 30.48 -10.35 -17.59
C ALA A 301 31.59 -10.07 -18.62
N GLU A 302 31.36 -10.37 -19.89
CA GLU A 302 32.30 -10.10 -21.00
C GLU A 302 32.57 -8.60 -21.16
N LEU A 303 31.54 -7.75 -21.07
CA LEU A 303 31.69 -6.31 -21.12
C LEU A 303 32.42 -5.76 -19.89
N ALA A 304 32.14 -6.31 -18.70
CA ALA A 304 32.83 -5.95 -17.47
C ALA A 304 34.32 -6.33 -17.56
N GLU A 305 34.64 -7.52 -18.08
CA GLU A 305 36.00 -8.01 -18.28
C GLU A 305 36.77 -7.12 -19.26
N THR A 306 36.18 -6.83 -20.42
CA THR A 306 36.77 -5.92 -21.40
C THR A 306 37.01 -4.54 -20.80
N THR A 307 36.03 -4.00 -20.08
CA THR A 307 36.15 -2.68 -19.44
C THR A 307 37.29 -2.64 -18.41
N MET A 308 37.45 -3.68 -17.60
CA MET A 308 38.51 -3.74 -16.59
C MET A 308 39.90 -3.93 -17.22
N ASN A 309 39.99 -4.73 -18.27
CA ASN A 309 41.24 -4.93 -19.00
C ASN A 309 41.68 -3.65 -19.72
N ASP A 310 40.75 -2.90 -20.34
CA ASP A 310 41.02 -1.59 -20.92
C ASP A 310 41.56 -0.61 -19.86
N LEU A 311 40.89 -0.54 -18.70
CA LEU A 311 41.30 0.32 -17.59
C LEU A 311 42.70 -0.03 -17.07
N ALA A 312 42.98 -1.32 -16.89
CA ALA A 312 44.30 -1.77 -16.48
C ALA A 312 45.38 -1.45 -17.52
N ALA A 313 45.05 -1.54 -18.82
CA ALA A 313 45.97 -1.18 -19.91
C ALA A 313 46.24 0.33 -19.98
N GLU A 314 45.25 1.16 -19.63
CA GLU A 314 45.40 2.61 -19.46
C GLU A 314 46.18 2.99 -18.18
N GLY A 315 46.48 2.02 -17.32
CA GLY A 315 47.19 2.21 -16.06
C GLY A 315 46.32 2.74 -14.92
N GLU A 316 44.99 2.66 -15.04
CA GLU A 316 44.07 3.00 -13.95
C GLU A 316 44.12 1.91 -12.87
N ASN A 317 44.42 2.32 -11.64
CA ASN A 317 44.52 1.43 -10.49
C ASN A 317 43.68 1.89 -9.30
N ASP A 318 42.89 2.95 -9.44
CA ASP A 318 41.96 3.42 -8.42
C ASP A 318 40.63 2.63 -8.53
N PRO A 319 40.32 1.73 -7.57
CA PRO A 319 39.10 0.93 -7.61
C PRO A 319 37.84 1.79 -7.67
N TYR A 320 37.84 2.98 -7.08
CA TYR A 320 36.69 3.89 -7.11
C TYR A 320 36.39 4.35 -8.53
N ARG A 321 37.41 4.74 -9.30
CA ARG A 321 37.26 5.15 -10.70
C ARG A 321 36.86 3.99 -11.58
N MET A 322 37.44 2.81 -11.35
CA MET A 322 37.08 1.59 -12.08
C MET A 322 35.59 1.25 -11.90
N VAL A 323 35.09 1.29 -10.65
CA VAL A 323 33.67 1.11 -10.32
C VAL A 323 32.78 2.13 -11.04
N GLN A 324 33.15 3.42 -11.03
CA GLN A 324 32.38 4.48 -11.70
C GLN A 324 32.29 4.27 -13.22
N GLN A 325 33.41 3.93 -13.87
CA GLN A 325 33.43 3.67 -15.31
C GLN A 325 32.64 2.42 -15.68
N MET A 326 32.80 1.34 -14.91
CA MET A 326 32.06 0.10 -15.10
C MET A 326 30.56 0.33 -14.97
N ARG A 327 30.12 1.02 -13.90
CA ARG A 327 28.70 1.39 -13.72
C ARG A 327 28.15 2.12 -14.94
N ARG A 328 28.86 3.15 -15.44
CA ARG A 328 28.41 3.94 -16.60
C ARG A 328 28.38 3.16 -17.91
N LYS A 329 29.34 2.28 -18.18
CA LYS A 329 29.37 1.46 -19.41
C LYS A 329 28.28 0.38 -19.35
N LEU A 330 28.18 -0.34 -18.24
CA LEU A 330 27.20 -1.41 -18.05
C LEU A 330 25.76 -0.88 -18.04
N SER A 331 25.46 0.22 -17.33
CA SER A 331 24.12 0.83 -17.35
C SER A 331 23.67 1.20 -18.77
N ARG A 332 24.55 1.83 -19.56
CA ARG A 332 24.24 2.19 -20.96
C ARG A 332 24.02 0.96 -21.85
N PHE A 333 24.86 -0.06 -21.70
CA PHE A 333 24.72 -1.31 -22.45
C PHE A 333 23.39 -1.99 -22.17
N VAL A 334 23.03 -2.11 -20.88
CA VAL A 334 21.80 -2.77 -20.47
C VAL A 334 20.57 -2.01 -20.98
N GLU A 335 20.58 -0.68 -20.87
CA GLU A 335 19.52 0.18 -21.38
C GLU A 335 19.38 0.08 -22.91
N GLN A 336 20.49 0.06 -23.65
CA GLN A 336 20.43 0.00 -25.11
C GLN A 336 19.88 -1.33 -25.61
N LYS A 337 20.37 -2.44 -25.05
CA LYS A 337 20.07 -3.79 -25.54
C LYS A 337 18.74 -4.33 -25.02
N TRP A 338 18.44 -4.16 -23.74
CA TRP A 338 17.22 -4.71 -23.12
C TRP A 338 16.16 -3.65 -22.80
N LYS A 339 16.42 -2.36 -23.03
CA LYS A 339 15.49 -1.25 -22.72
C LYS A 339 15.04 -1.26 -21.26
N ARG A 340 15.98 -1.61 -20.36
CA ARG A 340 15.79 -1.66 -18.91
C ARG A 340 16.86 -0.84 -18.20
N GLN A 341 16.52 -0.29 -17.04
CA GLN A 341 17.41 0.50 -16.21
C GLN A 341 17.54 -0.10 -14.80
N PRO A 342 18.19 -1.27 -14.64
CA PRO A 342 18.47 -1.80 -13.32
C PRO A 342 19.44 -0.94 -12.53
N VAL A 343 19.41 -1.13 -11.22
CA VAL A 343 20.52 -0.73 -10.36
C VAL A 343 21.73 -1.60 -10.70
N ILE A 344 22.82 -0.97 -11.14
CA ILE A 344 24.10 -1.63 -11.37
C ILE A 344 24.99 -1.38 -10.15
N MET A 345 25.44 -2.45 -9.48
CA MET A 345 26.29 -2.40 -8.30
C MET A 345 27.61 -3.13 -8.57
N PRO A 346 28.62 -2.44 -9.12
CA PRO A 346 29.94 -3.01 -9.32
C PRO A 346 30.78 -2.92 -8.03
N THR A 347 31.52 -3.99 -7.74
CA THR A 347 32.46 -4.09 -6.63
C THR A 347 33.81 -4.52 -7.19
N VAL A 348 34.86 -3.73 -6.92
CA VAL A 348 36.23 -4.07 -7.28
C VAL A 348 37.00 -4.38 -6.00
N ILE A 349 37.52 -5.60 -5.90
CA ILE A 349 38.24 -6.10 -4.72
C ILE A 349 39.73 -6.19 -5.09
N PRO A 350 40.58 -5.28 -4.58
CA PRO A 350 42.02 -5.40 -4.75
C PRO A 350 42.56 -6.48 -3.80
N MET A 351 43.22 -7.48 -4.36
CA MET A 351 43.91 -8.54 -3.62
C MET A 351 45.42 -8.39 -3.82
N SER A 352 46.17 -8.67 -2.75
CA SER A 352 47.62 -8.86 -2.86
C SER A 352 47.85 -10.35 -3.01
N ALA A 353 48.43 -10.78 -4.12
CA ALA A 353 48.83 -12.18 -4.28
C ALA A 353 50.03 -12.47 -3.35
N GLU A 354 49.78 -12.73 -2.07
CA GLU A 354 50.74 -13.50 -1.28
C GLU A 354 50.63 -14.96 -1.71
N THR A 355 51.69 -15.43 -2.35
CA THR A 355 51.84 -16.85 -2.67
C THR A 355 51.99 -17.56 -1.32
N VAL A 356 50.92 -18.15 -0.81
CA VAL A 356 51.03 -19.10 0.31
C VAL A 356 51.72 -20.33 -0.27
N SER A 357 53.05 -20.36 -0.24
CA SER A 357 53.81 -21.58 -0.43
C SER A 357 53.56 -22.44 0.80
N ILE A 358 52.54 -23.31 0.72
CA ILE A 358 52.37 -24.36 1.71
C ILE A 358 53.62 -25.23 1.62
N ASN A 359 54.49 -25.09 2.61
CA ASN A 359 55.70 -25.88 2.70
C ASN A 359 55.29 -27.30 3.14
N ASP A 360 55.94 -28.35 2.63
CA ASP A 360 55.64 -29.75 2.99
C ASP A 360 55.73 -30.01 4.51
N ALA A 361 56.39 -29.11 5.25
CA ALA A 361 56.42 -29.08 6.71
C ALA A 361 55.05 -28.80 7.36
N GLU A 362 54.22 -27.92 6.79
CA GLU A 362 52.88 -27.59 7.32
C GLU A 362 51.85 -28.69 7.04
N VAL A 363 51.99 -29.40 5.91
CA VAL A 363 51.19 -30.59 5.56
C VAL A 363 51.53 -31.77 6.49
N ARG A 364 52.79 -31.87 6.94
CA ARG A 364 53.19 -32.89 7.93
C ARG A 364 52.74 -32.55 9.35
N ALA A 365 52.70 -31.26 9.73
CA ALA A 365 52.26 -30.81 11.05
C ALA A 365 50.74 -30.96 11.28
N SER A 366 49.94 -31.02 10.22
CA SER A 366 48.48 -31.20 10.29
C SER A 366 48.03 -32.67 10.34
N ARG A 367 48.97 -33.63 10.29
CA ARG A 367 48.71 -35.05 10.60
C ARG A 367 49.05 -35.35 12.05
N GLU A 368 48.18 -34.97 12.98
CA GLU A 368 48.13 -35.61 14.30
C GLU A 368 47.05 -36.72 14.32
N SER A 369 47.57 -37.93 14.58
CA SER A 369 46.98 -39.14 15.18
C SER A 369 45.66 -39.70 14.66
N LEU A 370 45.76 -40.87 14.01
CA LEU A 370 44.76 -41.93 14.16
C LEU A 370 44.73 -42.45 15.60
#